data_AF-A0A7C6DPB7-F1
#
_entry.id   AF-A0A7C6DPB7-F1
#
_cell.length_a   1.000
_cell.length_b   1.000
_cell.length_c   1.000
_cell.angle_alpha   90.00
_cell.angle_beta   90.00
_cell.angle_gamma   90.00
#
_symmetry.space_group_name_H-M   'P 1'
#
loop_
_entity.id
_entity.type
_entity.pdbx_description
1 polymer ?
#
loop_
_entity_poly.entity_id
_entity_poly.type
_entity_poly.pdbx_seq_one_letter_code
_entity_poly.pdbx_strand_id
1 'polypeptide(L)'
;TIGPVTVTGGWMSYLSIIVRFLLTTAAALVLIATTGFHGVCHALERMGVPDVFAVQLLFLYRYLFVLAEEALTMMRARDLRSFGRRGTGPGVYARVIGHLLLKTYARAQRVYAAMLSRAFDGHVRVRSTLRLRGTDVAFVAACAVGFAIARTVNLPLLVGSLFV
;
A
#
# COMPACT_ATOMS: atom_id res chain seq x y z
N THR A 1 30.25 -28.00 18.84
CA THR A 1 29.07 -28.30 19.69
C THR A 1 29.26 -27.62 21.04
N ILE A 2 28.46 -26.60 21.35
CA ILE A 2 28.46 -25.96 22.67
C ILE A 2 27.11 -26.30 23.32
N GLY A 3 27.10 -27.33 24.17
CA GLY A 3 25.90 -27.73 24.94
C GLY A 3 24.75 -28.38 24.14
N PRO A 4 23.61 -28.66 24.80
CA PRO A 4 22.51 -29.49 24.28
C PRO A 4 21.66 -28.78 23.21
N VAL A 5 22.05 -27.57 22.81
CA VAL A 5 21.40 -26.81 21.74
C VAL A 5 22.25 -27.01 20.48
N THR A 6 21.84 -27.96 19.64
CA THR A 6 22.39 -28.10 18.30
C THR A 6 21.92 -26.90 17.49
N VAL A 7 22.78 -25.88 17.36
CA VAL A 7 22.62 -24.76 16.41
C VAL A 7 22.69 -25.33 15.00
N THR A 8 21.59 -25.94 14.60
CA THR A 8 21.36 -26.53 13.29
C THR A 8 21.08 -25.35 12.34
N GLY A 9 21.51 -25.44 11.07
CA GLY A 9 21.31 -24.36 10.07
C GLY A 9 19.89 -23.80 9.95
N GLY A 10 18.88 -24.52 10.49
CA GLY A 10 17.51 -24.04 10.65
C GLY A 10 17.36 -22.76 11.49
N TRP A 11 18.12 -22.56 12.57
CA TRP A 11 18.05 -21.34 13.38
C TRP A 11 18.57 -20.11 12.63
N MET A 12 19.63 -20.28 11.83
CA MET A 12 20.17 -19.21 10.98
C MET A 12 19.22 -18.86 9.83
N SER A 13 18.59 -19.86 9.21
CA SER A 13 17.56 -19.65 8.20
C SER A 13 16.36 -18.89 8.77
N TYR A 14 15.87 -19.32 9.95
CA TYR A 14 14.77 -18.66 10.64
C TYR A 14 15.06 -17.18 10.95
N LEU A 15 16.24 -16.88 11.51
CA LEU A 15 16.64 -15.50 11.79
C LEU A 15 16.72 -14.67 10.50
N SER A 16 17.25 -15.23 9.41
CA SER A 16 17.34 -14.53 8.12
C SER A 16 15.97 -14.17 7.55
N ILE A 17 14.98 -15.05 7.70
CA ILE A 17 13.60 -14.81 7.24
C ILE A 17 12.96 -13.68 8.05
N ILE A 18 13.13 -13.69 9.38
CA ILE A 18 12.62 -12.62 10.26
C ILE A 18 13.24 -11.28 9.88
N VAL A 19 14.56 -11.22 9.74
CA VAL A 19 15.27 -9.98 9.40
C VAL A 19 14.82 -9.48 8.02
N ARG A 20 14.71 -10.36 7.03
CA ARG A 20 14.21 -9.99 5.69
C ARG A 20 12.79 -9.43 5.75
N PHE A 21 11.91 -10.08 6.52
CA PHE A 21 10.53 -9.62 6.68
C PHE A 21 10.46 -8.24 7.33
N LEU A 22 11.21 -8.02 8.41
CA LEU A 22 11.29 -6.72 9.09
C LEU A 22 11.83 -5.63 8.16
N LEU A 23 12.94 -5.89 7.47
CA LEU A 23 13.55 -4.93 6.54
C LEU A 23 12.61 -4.58 5.38
N THR A 24 11.95 -5.59 4.79
CA THR A 24 11.03 -5.37 3.65
C THR A 24 9.80 -4.56 4.08
N THR A 25 9.22 -4.90 5.24
CA THR A 25 8.04 -4.18 5.76
C THR A 25 8.39 -2.76 6.18
N ALA A 26 9.54 -2.56 6.84
CA ALA A 26 10.02 -1.24 7.22
C ALA A 26 10.29 -0.35 5.98
N ALA A 27 10.93 -0.90 4.95
CA ALA A 27 11.16 -0.18 3.70
C ALA A 27 9.84 0.24 3.03
N ALA A 28 8.85 -0.65 2.98
CA ALA A 28 7.52 -0.34 2.45
C ALA A 28 6.81 0.76 3.26
N LEU A 29 6.89 0.71 4.60
CA LEU A 29 6.30 1.73 5.47
C LEU A 29 6.98 3.09 5.30
N VAL A 30 8.32 3.13 5.23
CA VAL A 30 9.08 4.37 4.99
C VAL A 30 8.73 4.97 3.63
N LEU A 31 8.60 4.14 2.58
CA LEU A 31 8.19 4.60 1.25
C LEU A 31 6.81 5.28 1.30
N ILE A 32 5.83 4.62 1.92
CA ILE A 32 4.46 5.16 2.05
C ILE A 32 4.46 6.44 2.88
N ALA A 33 5.23 6.50 3.98
CA ALA A 33 5.29 7.64 4.87
C ALA A 33 5.95 8.88 4.23
N THR A 34 6.99 8.68 3.40
CA THR A 34 7.76 9.78 2.79
C THR A 34 7.19 10.26 1.46
N THR A 35 6.72 9.34 0.63
CA THR A 35 6.23 9.65 -0.74
C THR A 35 4.72 9.86 -0.79
N GLY A 36 3.98 9.23 0.11
CA GLY A 36 2.52 9.20 0.10
C GLY A 36 1.93 8.46 -1.11
N PHE A 37 0.62 8.21 -1.07
CA PHE A 37 -0.05 7.44 -2.12
C PHE A 37 -0.05 8.15 -3.49
N HIS A 38 -0.23 9.47 -3.50
CA HIS A 38 -0.21 10.28 -4.72
C HIS A 38 1.16 10.23 -5.42
N GLY A 39 2.25 10.30 -4.66
CA GLY A 39 3.60 10.21 -5.21
C GLY A 39 3.89 8.84 -5.81
N VAL A 40 3.41 7.76 -5.18
CA VAL A 40 3.53 6.39 -5.70
C VAL A 40 2.76 6.23 -7.02
N CYS A 41 1.52 6.73 -7.11
CA CYS A 41 0.73 6.68 -8.35
C CYS A 41 1.43 7.42 -9.49
N HIS A 42 2.00 8.59 -9.20
CA HIS A 42 2.72 9.36 -10.20
C HIS A 42 4.05 8.70 -10.63
N ALA A 43 4.74 8.05 -9.70
CA ALA A 43 5.92 7.25 -10.03
C ALA A 43 5.53 6.07 -10.96
N LEU A 44 4.37 5.44 -10.74
CA LEU A 44 3.85 4.40 -11.62
C LEU A 44 3.58 4.91 -13.04
N GLU A 45 2.95 6.10 -13.19
CA GLU A 45 2.76 6.75 -14.51
C GLU A 45 4.11 6.92 -15.23
N ARG A 46 5.14 7.42 -14.52
CA ARG A 46 6.48 7.60 -15.10
C ARG A 46 7.22 6.31 -15.43
N MET A 47 6.91 5.21 -14.75
CA MET A 47 7.48 3.89 -15.03
C MET A 47 6.82 3.20 -16.24
N GLY A 48 5.89 3.87 -16.94
CA GLY A 48 5.25 3.36 -18.16
C GLY A 48 3.94 2.62 -17.90
N VAL A 49 3.36 2.72 -16.69
CA VAL A 49 2.00 2.23 -16.45
C VAL A 49 1.00 3.11 -17.22
N PRO A 50 0.00 2.53 -17.92
CA PRO A 50 -0.99 3.33 -18.63
C PRO A 50 -1.72 4.31 -17.70
N ASP A 51 -1.86 5.57 -18.13
CA ASP A 51 -2.49 6.65 -17.36
C ASP A 51 -3.85 6.27 -16.77
N VAL A 52 -4.64 5.46 -17.49
CA VAL A 52 -5.95 4.98 -17.05
C VAL A 52 -5.88 4.24 -15.70
N PHE A 53 -4.84 3.43 -15.49
CA PHE A 53 -4.66 2.71 -14.22
C PHE A 53 -4.30 3.66 -13.07
N ALA A 54 -3.45 4.64 -13.33
CA ALA A 54 -3.07 5.61 -12.31
C ALA A 54 -4.25 6.51 -11.92
N VAL A 55 -5.04 6.95 -12.91
CA VAL A 55 -6.29 7.69 -12.70
C VAL A 55 -7.29 6.86 -11.89
N GLN A 56 -7.47 5.58 -12.23
CA GLN A 56 -8.36 4.68 -11.50
C GLN A 56 -7.91 4.50 -10.05
N LEU A 57 -6.61 4.34 -9.82
CA LEU A 57 -6.03 4.19 -8.49
C LEU A 57 -6.17 5.47 -7.65
N LEU A 58 -6.02 6.63 -8.27
CA LEU A 58 -6.24 7.94 -7.67
C LEU A 58 -7.70 8.12 -7.24
N PHE A 59 -8.66 7.74 -8.09
CA PHE A 59 -10.08 7.76 -7.72
C PHE A 59 -10.38 6.76 -6.62
N LEU A 60 -9.84 5.55 -6.68
CA LEU A 60 -10.00 4.55 -5.63
C LEU A 60 -9.58 5.14 -4.28
N TYR A 61 -8.37 5.70 -4.18
CA TYR A 61 -7.88 6.29 -2.93
C TYR A 61 -8.72 7.47 -2.46
N ARG A 62 -9.05 8.41 -3.36
CA ARG A 62 -9.89 9.57 -3.02
C ARG A 62 -11.26 9.15 -2.49
N TYR A 63 -11.90 8.18 -3.14
CA TYR A 63 -13.25 7.76 -2.79
C TYR A 63 -13.30 6.71 -1.69
N LEU A 64 -12.23 5.96 -1.43
CA LEU A 64 -12.16 4.97 -0.35
C LEU A 64 -12.57 5.57 1.00
N PHE A 65 -12.00 6.73 1.34
CA PHE A 65 -12.33 7.41 2.60
C PHE A 65 -13.79 7.84 2.66
N VAL A 66 -14.33 8.36 1.56
CA VAL A 66 -15.72 8.80 1.54
C VAL A 66 -16.69 7.62 1.58
N LEU A 67 -16.38 6.52 0.88
CA LEU A 67 -17.15 5.28 0.97
C LEU A 67 -17.10 4.69 2.39
N ALA A 68 -15.95 4.75 3.05
CA ALA A 68 -15.79 4.28 4.43
C ALA A 68 -16.66 5.09 5.40
N GLU A 69 -16.66 6.42 5.29
CA GLU A 69 -17.53 7.28 6.10
C GLU A 69 -19.02 7.04 5.84
N GLU A 70 -19.42 6.88 4.57
CA GLU A 70 -20.78 6.53 4.19
C GLU A 70 -21.19 5.17 4.78
N ALA A 71 -20.31 4.16 4.67
CA ALA A 71 -20.54 2.83 5.21
C ALA A 71 -20.68 2.85 6.74
N LEU A 72 -19.80 3.56 7.44
CA LEU A 72 -19.87 3.74 8.90
C LEU A 72 -21.17 4.42 9.32
N THR A 73 -21.61 5.43 8.58
CA THR A 73 -22.87 6.13 8.83
C THR A 73 -24.06 5.19 8.66
N MET A 74 -24.08 4.36 7.60
CA MET A 74 -25.13 3.36 7.38
C MET A 74 -25.15 2.31 8.49
N MET A 75 -23.98 1.86 8.94
CA MET A 75 -23.86 0.90 10.04
C MET A 75 -24.41 1.49 11.35
N ARG A 76 -24.05 2.73 11.70
CA ARG A 76 -24.58 3.41 12.88
C ARG A 76 -26.10 3.57 12.82
N ALA A 77 -26.63 3.99 11.66
CA ALA A 77 -28.07 4.12 11.48
C ALA A 77 -28.80 2.78 11.64
N ARG A 78 -28.19 1.68 11.18
CA ARG A 78 -28.69 0.31 11.40
C ARG A 78 -28.69 -0.05 12.89
N ASP A 79 -27.61 0.22 13.61
CA ASP A 79 -27.50 -0.12 15.03
C ASP A 79 -28.56 0.61 15.88
N LEU A 80 -28.81 1.88 15.56
CA LEU A 80 -29.85 2.68 16.22
C LEU A 80 -31.26 2.12 15.96
N ARG A 81 -31.56 1.68 14.73
CA ARG A 81 -32.88 1.12 14.37
C ARG A 81 -33.11 -0.30 14.90
N SER A 82 -32.05 -1.07 15.13
CA SER A 82 -32.12 -2.47 15.57
C SER A 82 -31.96 -2.68 17.07
N PHE A 83 -31.80 -1.59 17.84
CA PHE A 83 -31.52 -1.61 19.27
C PHE A 83 -30.39 -2.60 19.62
N GLY A 84 -29.38 -2.72 18.74
CA GLY A 84 -28.24 -3.62 18.87
C GLY A 84 -28.54 -5.14 18.84
N ARG A 85 -29.80 -5.58 18.82
CA ARG A 85 -30.19 -6.99 19.05
C ARG A 85 -30.87 -7.68 17.87
N ARG A 86 -31.41 -6.95 16.89
CA ARG A 86 -32.14 -7.53 15.74
C ARG A 86 -31.54 -7.09 14.40
N GLY A 87 -30.64 -7.90 13.82
CA GLY A 87 -30.12 -7.64 12.47
C GLY A 87 -28.61 -7.83 12.29
N THR A 88 -28.01 -8.79 12.98
CA THR A 88 -26.59 -9.16 12.88
C THR A 88 -26.32 -10.31 11.91
N GLY A 89 -27.30 -10.67 11.06
CA GLY A 89 -27.14 -11.71 10.06
C GLY A 89 -26.40 -11.24 8.80
N PRO A 90 -25.72 -12.15 8.07
CA PRO A 90 -25.01 -11.83 6.82
C PRO A 90 -25.93 -11.18 5.77
N GLY A 91 -27.22 -11.55 5.75
CA GLY A 91 -28.21 -10.94 4.84
C GLY A 91 -28.45 -9.44 5.09
N VAL A 92 -28.21 -8.94 6.31
CA VAL A 92 -28.34 -7.50 6.60
C VAL A 92 -27.12 -6.73 6.08
N TYR A 93 -25.92 -7.29 6.24
CA TYR A 93 -24.71 -6.72 5.63
C TYR A 93 -24.81 -6.71 4.10
N ALA A 94 -25.34 -7.76 3.48
CA ALA A 94 -25.59 -7.79 2.04
C ALA A 94 -26.50 -6.64 1.59
N ARG A 95 -27.53 -6.28 2.35
CA ARG A 95 -28.40 -5.12 2.05
C ARG A 95 -27.67 -3.78 2.19
N VAL A 96 -26.82 -3.63 3.20
CA VAL A 96 -26.01 -2.41 3.39
C VAL A 96 -25.02 -2.26 2.23
N ILE A 97 -24.32 -3.34 1.86
CA ILE A 97 -23.39 -3.36 0.73
C ILE A 97 -24.12 -3.05 -0.57
N GLY A 98 -25.27 -3.68 -0.81
CA GLY A 98 -26.09 -3.42 -2.00
C GLY A 98 -26.55 -1.97 -2.11
N HIS A 99 -26.97 -1.36 -0.99
CA HIS A 99 -27.34 0.06 -0.96
C HIS A 99 -26.14 0.98 -1.20
N LEU A 100 -24.99 0.67 -0.60
CA LEU A 100 -23.75 1.40 -0.82
C LEU A 100 -23.30 1.31 -2.29
N LEU A 101 -23.45 0.14 -2.92
CA LEU A 101 -23.14 -0.05 -4.34
C LEU A 101 -24.02 0.84 -5.24
N LEU A 102 -25.33 0.87 -5.02
CA LEU A 102 -26.23 1.74 -5.77
C LEU A 102 -25.87 3.23 -5.61
N LYS A 103 -25.58 3.66 -4.38
CA LYS A 103 -25.19 5.05 -4.10
C LYS A 103 -23.87 5.43 -4.77
N THR A 104 -22.88 4.56 -4.69
CA THR A 104 -21.55 4.79 -5.27
C THR A 104 -21.60 4.79 -6.79
N TYR A 105 -22.43 3.95 -7.40
CA TYR A 105 -22.69 3.97 -8.84
C TYR A 105 -23.34 5.29 -9.30
N ALA A 106 -24.42 5.71 -8.64
CA ALA A 106 -25.06 7.00 -8.94
C ALA A 106 -24.13 8.20 -8.71
N ARG A 107 -23.22 8.10 -7.72
CA ARG A 107 -22.18 9.09 -7.49
C ARG A 107 -21.14 9.09 -8.61
N ALA A 108 -20.67 7.92 -9.05
CA ALA A 108 -19.71 7.80 -10.14
C ALA A 108 -20.25 8.44 -11.43
N GLN A 109 -21.51 8.20 -11.77
CA GLN A 109 -22.16 8.84 -12.93
C GLN A 109 -22.21 10.37 -12.81
N ARG A 110 -22.59 10.91 -11.65
CA ARG A 110 -22.61 12.37 -11.40
C ARG A 110 -21.22 12.99 -11.49
N VAL A 111 -20.21 12.30 -10.95
CA VAL A 111 -18.81 12.74 -10.99
C VAL A 111 -18.29 12.73 -12.42
N TYR A 112 -18.59 11.68 -13.18
CA TYR A 112 -18.20 11.57 -14.58
C TYR A 112 -18.86 12.65 -15.44
N ALA A 113 -20.16 12.90 -15.27
CA ALA A 113 -20.85 14.01 -15.96
C ALA A 113 -20.22 15.38 -15.62
N ALA A 114 -19.84 15.60 -14.36
CA ALA A 114 -19.15 16.82 -13.93
C ALA A 114 -17.70 16.92 -14.45
N MET A 115 -17.06 15.80 -14.77
CA MET A 115 -15.75 15.80 -15.44
C MET A 115 -15.91 16.17 -16.91
N LEU A 116 -16.88 15.57 -17.60
CA LEU A 116 -17.18 15.90 -19.00
C LEU A 116 -17.52 17.39 -19.17
N SER A 117 -18.29 17.99 -18.26
CA SER A 117 -18.60 19.42 -18.32
C SER A 117 -17.38 20.34 -18.11
N ARG A 118 -16.28 19.81 -17.56
CA ARG A 118 -14.99 20.49 -17.41
C ARG A 118 -14.00 20.16 -18.53
N ALA A 119 -14.50 19.64 -19.66
CA ALA A 119 -13.70 19.20 -20.81
C ALA A 119 -12.64 18.15 -20.45
N PHE A 120 -13.04 17.14 -19.66
CA PHE A 120 -12.16 16.02 -19.33
C PHE A 120 -11.80 15.21 -20.58
N ASP A 121 -10.51 15.11 -20.86
CA ASP A 121 -9.90 14.46 -22.03
C ASP A 121 -9.47 13.01 -21.76
N GLY A 122 -9.88 12.43 -20.63
CA GLY A 122 -9.46 11.10 -20.20
C GLY A 122 -8.21 11.10 -19.30
N HIS A 123 -7.52 12.23 -19.18
CA HIS A 123 -6.29 12.34 -18.41
C HIS A 123 -6.47 13.25 -17.18
N VAL A 124 -6.17 12.74 -15.99
CA VAL A 124 -6.10 13.58 -14.79
C VAL A 124 -4.70 14.18 -14.70
N ARG A 125 -4.56 15.44 -15.12
CA ARG A 125 -3.30 16.18 -15.01
C ARG A 125 -3.00 16.51 -13.54
N VAL A 126 -2.23 15.67 -12.87
CA VAL A 126 -1.68 15.95 -11.53
C VAL A 126 -0.44 16.83 -11.72
N ARG A 127 -0.46 18.07 -11.22
CA ARG A 127 0.75 18.92 -11.19
C ARG A 127 1.73 18.35 -10.17
N SER A 128 2.60 17.48 -10.66
CA SER A 128 3.68 16.86 -9.90
C SER A 128 5.00 17.19 -10.61
N THR A 129 5.82 18.03 -9.99
CA THR A 129 7.18 18.30 -10.47
C THR A 129 8.17 17.45 -9.68
N LEU A 130 8.34 16.18 -10.05
CA LEU A 130 9.51 15.42 -9.60
C LEU A 130 10.75 16.02 -10.25
N ARG A 131 11.58 16.66 -9.44
CA ARG A 131 12.90 17.13 -9.83
C ARG A 131 13.92 16.23 -9.14
N LEU A 132 14.77 15.57 -9.94
CA LEU A 132 15.92 14.85 -9.43
C LEU A 132 16.85 15.85 -8.76
N ARG A 133 17.00 15.76 -7.44
CA ARG A 133 18.02 16.52 -6.70
C ARG A 133 19.29 15.68 -6.63
N GLY A 134 20.45 16.34 -6.54
CA GLY A 134 21.72 15.65 -6.32
C GLY A 134 21.74 14.80 -5.06
N THR A 135 20.92 15.16 -4.06
CA THR A 135 20.70 14.38 -2.84
C THR A 135 20.03 13.02 -3.12
N ASP A 136 19.12 12.96 -4.10
CA ASP A 136 18.45 11.70 -4.48
C ASP A 136 19.47 10.75 -5.14
N VAL A 137 20.35 11.29 -5.97
CA VAL A 137 21.43 10.52 -6.62
C VAL A 137 22.43 10.01 -5.58
N ALA A 138 22.84 10.86 -4.64
CA ALA A 138 23.75 10.47 -3.55
C ALA A 138 23.12 9.38 -2.66
N PHE A 139 21.82 9.49 -2.36
CA PHE A 139 21.09 8.48 -1.60
C PHE A 139 21.03 7.14 -2.34
N VAL A 140 20.66 7.15 -3.63
CA VAL A 140 20.62 5.92 -4.45
C VAL A 140 22.01 5.28 -4.56
N ALA A 141 23.05 6.07 -4.75
CA ALA A 141 24.43 5.58 -4.80
C ALA A 141 24.86 4.96 -3.46
N ALA A 142 24.57 5.62 -2.33
CA ALA A 142 24.86 5.09 -1.00
C ALA A 142 24.12 3.77 -0.73
N CYS A 143 22.84 3.68 -1.09
CA CYS A 143 22.07 2.44 -0.99
C CYS A 143 22.64 1.34 -1.88
N ALA A 144 22.98 1.63 -3.14
CA ALA A 144 23.54 0.66 -4.07
C ALA A 144 24.88 0.10 -3.57
N VAL A 145 25.76 0.96 -3.04
CA VAL A 145 27.02 0.55 -2.41
C VAL A 145 26.75 -0.30 -1.17
N GLY A 146 25.83 0.11 -0.30
CA GLY A 146 25.43 -0.68 0.87
C GLY A 146 24.91 -2.07 0.53
N PHE A 147 24.04 -2.18 -0.48
CA PHE A 147 23.54 -3.47 -0.96
C PHE A 147 24.62 -4.31 -1.64
N ALA A 148 25.53 -3.70 -2.39
CA ALA A 148 26.67 -4.40 -2.99
C ALA A 148 27.59 -4.99 -1.92
N ILE A 149 27.90 -4.24 -0.86
CA ILE A 149 28.68 -4.72 0.29
C ILE A 149 27.94 -5.84 1.02
N ALA A 150 26.64 -5.67 1.30
CA ALA A 150 25.83 -6.71 1.94
C ALA A 150 25.71 -7.98 1.09
N ARG A 151 25.81 -7.88 -0.24
CA ARG A 151 25.83 -9.02 -1.16
C ARG A 151 27.18 -9.71 -1.23
N THR A 152 28.29 -8.97 -1.18
CA THR A 152 29.65 -9.56 -1.23
C THR A 152 30.03 -10.21 0.09
N VAL A 153 29.55 -9.66 1.21
CA VAL A 153 29.66 -10.29 2.53
C VAL A 153 28.56 -11.35 2.65
N ASN A 154 28.84 -12.57 2.18
CA ASN A 154 27.97 -13.72 2.43
C ASN A 154 27.86 -13.97 3.94
N LEU A 155 26.92 -13.30 4.60
CA LEU A 155 26.56 -13.49 6.00
C LEU A 155 26.43 -14.97 6.42
N PRO A 156 25.94 -15.90 5.57
CA PRO A 156 25.91 -17.32 5.92
C PRO A 156 27.30 -17.95 6.10
N LEU A 157 28.29 -17.54 5.30
CA LEU A 157 29.66 -18.07 5.36
C LEU A 157 30.44 -17.48 6.54
N LEU A 158 30.27 -16.19 6.81
CA LEU A 158 30.96 -15.49 7.90
C LEU A 158 30.48 -15.94 9.29
N VAL A 159 29.17 -16.21 9.42
CA VAL A 159 28.60 -16.79 10.63
C VAL A 159 28.96 -18.28 10.75
N GLY A 160 29.07 -19.00 9.63
CA GLY A 160 29.56 -20.39 9.60
C GLY A 160 31.02 -20.53 10.06
N SER A 161 31.90 -19.60 9.69
CA SER A 161 33.31 -19.60 10.11
C SER A 161 33.55 -19.15 11.55
N LEU A 162 32.55 -18.56 12.21
CA LEU A 162 32.66 -18.10 13.60
C LEU A 162 32.12 -19.13 14.61
N PHE A 163 31.43 -20.17 14.12
CA PHE A 163 30.82 -21.25 14.91
C PHE A 163 31.42 -22.65 14.64
N VAL A 164 32.43 -22.76 13.78
CA VAL A 164 33.30 -23.95 13.61
C VAL A 164 34.53 -23.82 14.50
#